data_AF-A0A5C2S5B4-F1
#
_entry.id   AF-A0A5C2S5B4-F1
#
_cell.length_a   1.000
_cell.length_b   1.000
_cell.length_c   1.000
_cell.angle_alpha   90.00
_cell.angle_beta   90.00
_cell.angle_gamma   90.00
#
_symmetry.space_group_name_H-M   'P 1'
#
loop_
_entity.id
_entity.type
_entity.pdbx_description
1 polymer ?
#
loop_
_entity_poly.entity_id
_entity_poly.type
_entity_poly.pdbx_seq_one_letter_code
_entity_poly.pdbx_strand_id
1 'polypeptide(L)'
;MDDPEGFEGRLGSLFLAVRHANASVVLGLASPVALFVGLQFKEAAAKAGVDVGRAREYWPLWRALKQMKQEREVEIRKDEQRVQPGSLYICAEPGCKIQGVHKSALKACAGRCPPDLKPRYCSAEYQKKDWPRHKVLCKRGQSDTQLAGALNSFLEPADEANGDEEASEEPEEQQLMDLNNIERTPGPARIIEIPDARRGEILRISSTTMSPREMRNFREHMMKRWQGTPSAQEQQADP
;
A
#
# COMPACT_ATOMS: atom_id res chain seq x y z
N MET A 1 40.37 0.68 -23.25
CA MET A 1 41.20 0.06 -22.20
C MET A 1 40.24 -0.58 -21.23
N ASP A 2 39.86 -1.81 -21.56
CA ASP A 2 39.03 -2.66 -20.72
C ASP A 2 39.97 -3.39 -19.77
N ASP A 3 39.85 -3.17 -18.46
CA ASP A 3 40.62 -3.89 -17.44
C ASP A 3 40.20 -5.36 -17.44
N PRO A 4 41.03 -6.30 -17.92
CA PRO A 4 40.68 -7.73 -17.91
C PRO A 4 40.63 -8.30 -16.49
N GLU A 5 41.25 -7.63 -15.51
CA GLU A 5 41.26 -8.07 -14.10
C GLU A 5 39.94 -7.78 -13.36
N GLY A 6 39.09 -6.88 -13.88
CA GLY A 6 37.89 -6.43 -13.18
C GLY A 6 36.70 -7.40 -13.21
N PHE A 7 36.68 -8.35 -14.15
CA PHE A 7 35.56 -9.28 -14.32
C PHE A 7 35.75 -10.58 -13.53
N GLU A 8 36.98 -11.12 -13.50
CA GLU A 8 37.32 -12.33 -12.75
C GLU A 8 37.17 -12.14 -11.23
N GLY A 9 37.52 -10.97 -10.70
CA GLY A 9 37.36 -10.65 -9.28
C GLY A 9 35.89 -10.58 -8.81
N ARG A 10 34.98 -10.09 -9.68
CA ARG A 10 33.55 -9.98 -9.33
C ARG A 10 32.86 -11.33 -9.31
N LEU A 11 33.16 -12.19 -10.29
CA LEU A 11 32.64 -13.55 -10.30
C LEU A 11 33.17 -14.36 -9.11
N GLY A 12 34.47 -14.25 -8.81
CA GLY A 12 35.07 -14.91 -7.65
C GLY A 12 34.36 -14.57 -6.32
N SER A 13 34.05 -13.28 -6.12
CA SER A 13 33.31 -12.82 -4.94
C SER A 13 31.90 -13.40 -4.84
N LEU A 14 31.19 -13.51 -5.98
CA LEU A 14 29.84 -14.09 -6.01
C LEU A 14 29.87 -15.61 -5.75
N PHE A 15 30.85 -16.33 -6.30
CA PHE A 15 31.05 -17.77 -6.03
C PHE A 15 31.35 -18.04 -4.55
N LEU A 16 32.19 -17.21 -3.93
CA LEU A 16 32.46 -17.31 -2.50
C LEU A 16 31.19 -17.04 -1.68
N ALA A 17 30.43 -16.01 -2.05
CA ALA A 17 29.17 -15.67 -1.38
C ALA A 17 28.14 -16.80 -1.47
N VAL A 18 27.94 -17.42 -2.63
CA VAL A 18 26.97 -18.53 -2.76
C VAL A 18 27.43 -19.78 -2.00
N ARG A 19 28.74 -20.03 -1.93
CA ARG A 19 29.29 -21.12 -1.11
C ARG A 19 29.01 -20.89 0.38
N HIS A 20 29.21 -19.66 0.88
CA HIS A 20 28.86 -19.31 2.26
C HIS A 20 27.34 -19.39 2.50
N ALA A 21 26.52 -18.89 1.59
CA ALA A 21 25.07 -18.98 1.70
C ALA A 21 24.59 -20.44 1.78
N ASN A 22 25.15 -21.32 0.96
CA ASN A 22 24.85 -22.75 1.00
C ASN A 22 25.32 -23.40 2.30
N ALA A 23 26.53 -23.07 2.79
CA ALA A 23 27.00 -23.55 4.08
C ALA A 23 26.08 -23.10 5.23
N SER A 24 25.61 -21.85 5.22
CA SER A 24 24.63 -21.36 6.19
C SER A 24 23.34 -22.18 6.15
N VAL A 25 22.78 -22.45 4.96
CA VAL A 25 21.57 -23.27 4.83
C VAL A 25 21.78 -24.70 5.31
N VAL A 26 22.94 -25.31 5.03
CA VAL A 26 23.30 -26.66 5.53
C VAL A 26 23.31 -26.70 7.06
N LEU A 27 23.74 -25.61 7.71
CA LEU A 27 23.70 -25.46 9.17
C LEU A 27 22.30 -25.12 9.71
N GLY A 28 21.26 -25.11 8.87
CA GLY A 28 19.89 -24.74 9.25
C GLY A 28 19.62 -23.24 9.30
N LEU A 29 20.58 -22.40 8.88
CA LEU A 29 20.50 -20.94 8.92
C LEU A 29 20.10 -20.39 7.55
N ALA A 30 18.82 -20.53 7.19
CA ALA A 30 18.26 -20.00 5.95
C ALA A 30 17.82 -18.52 6.09
N SER A 31 18.79 -17.62 6.31
CA SER A 31 18.49 -16.18 6.45
C SER A 31 18.05 -15.54 5.13
N PRO A 32 17.28 -14.41 5.17
CA PRO A 32 16.90 -13.68 3.96
C PRO A 32 18.09 -13.28 3.08
N VAL A 33 19.23 -12.96 3.69
CA VAL A 33 20.47 -12.60 2.98
C VAL A 33 21.04 -13.81 2.23
N ALA A 34 21.11 -14.98 2.87
CA ALA A 34 21.60 -16.20 2.21
C ALA A 34 20.72 -16.61 1.02
N LEU A 35 19.40 -16.52 1.17
CA LEU A 35 18.45 -16.78 0.09
C LEU A 35 18.59 -15.75 -1.04
N PHE A 36 18.75 -14.46 -0.71
CA PHE A 36 18.96 -13.42 -1.71
C PHE A 36 20.23 -13.66 -2.54
N VAL A 37 21.35 -14.03 -1.91
CA VAL A 37 22.59 -14.40 -2.62
C VAL A 37 22.36 -15.57 -3.57
N GLY A 38 21.65 -16.62 -3.12
CA GLY A 38 21.30 -17.76 -3.97
C GLY A 38 20.43 -17.37 -5.17
N LEU A 39 19.49 -16.44 -5.00
CA LEU A 39 18.66 -15.93 -6.09
C LEU A 39 19.50 -15.16 -7.12
N GLN A 40 20.34 -14.22 -6.66
CA GLN A 40 21.23 -13.43 -7.51
C GLN A 40 22.19 -14.33 -8.31
N PHE A 41 22.76 -15.35 -7.67
CA PHE A 41 23.62 -16.31 -8.35
C PHE A 41 22.87 -17.09 -9.44
N LYS A 42 21.65 -17.55 -9.15
CA LYS A 42 20.82 -18.27 -10.14
C LYS A 42 20.46 -17.38 -11.34
N GLU A 43 20.15 -16.11 -11.11
CA GLU A 43 19.87 -15.14 -12.16
C GLU A 43 21.11 -14.81 -13.00
N ALA A 44 22.26 -14.60 -12.36
CA ALA A 44 23.52 -14.36 -13.04
C ALA A 44 23.94 -15.56 -13.91
N ALA A 45 23.81 -16.78 -13.38
CA ALA A 45 24.10 -18.00 -14.13
C ALA A 45 23.14 -18.20 -15.31
N ALA A 46 21.84 -17.94 -15.12
CA ALA A 46 20.86 -18.01 -16.21
C ALA A 46 21.19 -17.02 -17.35
N LYS A 47 21.61 -15.79 -17.01
CA LYS A 47 22.08 -14.80 -17.99
C LYS A 47 23.34 -15.25 -18.74
N ALA A 48 24.19 -16.04 -18.09
CA ALA A 48 25.37 -16.66 -18.69
C ALA A 48 25.06 -17.97 -19.45
N GLY A 49 23.79 -18.40 -19.52
CA GLY A 49 23.41 -19.66 -20.17
C GLY A 49 23.77 -20.92 -19.39
N VAL A 50 24.09 -20.80 -18.10
CA VAL A 50 24.49 -21.91 -17.22
C VAL A 50 23.33 -22.32 -16.30
N ASP A 51 22.91 -23.58 -16.40
CA ASP A 51 21.90 -24.16 -15.50
C ASP A 51 22.51 -24.66 -14.18
N VAL A 52 22.57 -23.77 -13.19
CA VAL A 52 23.05 -24.09 -11.83
C VAL A 52 22.09 -24.95 -11.01
N GLY A 53 20.86 -25.19 -11.49
CA GLY A 53 19.90 -26.05 -10.80
C GLY A 53 20.35 -27.51 -10.71
N ARG A 54 21.26 -27.92 -11.59
CA ARG A 54 21.82 -29.28 -11.64
C ARG A 54 23.02 -29.49 -10.70
N ALA A 55 23.62 -28.41 -10.20
CA ALA A 55 24.76 -28.49 -9.30
C ALA A 55 24.34 -29.07 -7.94
N ARG A 56 24.69 -30.35 -7.69
CA ARG A 56 24.27 -31.10 -6.49
C ARG A 56 24.81 -30.49 -5.19
N GLU A 57 25.97 -29.83 -5.25
CA GLU A 57 26.60 -29.17 -4.10
C GLU A 57 25.74 -28.04 -3.50
N TYR A 58 24.90 -27.39 -4.31
CA TYR A 58 24.00 -26.30 -3.89
C TYR A 58 22.55 -26.74 -3.66
N TRP A 59 22.27 -28.05 -3.65
CA TRP A 59 20.92 -28.58 -3.42
C TRP A 59 20.26 -28.07 -2.13
N PRO A 60 20.94 -27.97 -0.97
CA PRO A 60 20.35 -27.40 0.24
C PRO A 60 19.82 -25.99 0.00
N LEU A 61 20.64 -25.11 -0.57
CA LEU A 61 20.26 -23.74 -0.93
C LEU A 61 19.08 -23.70 -1.91
N TRP A 62 19.07 -24.56 -2.94
CA TRP A 62 17.97 -24.63 -3.91
C TRP A 62 16.64 -25.08 -3.30
N ARG A 63 16.67 -26.04 -2.36
CA ARG A 63 15.46 -26.44 -1.63
C ARG A 63 14.93 -25.31 -0.77
N ALA A 64 15.80 -24.62 -0.03
CA ALA A 64 15.39 -23.48 0.80
C ALA A 64 14.78 -22.35 -0.04
N LEU A 65 15.36 -22.06 -1.21
CA LEU A 65 14.79 -21.09 -2.16
C LEU A 65 13.42 -21.52 -2.70
N LYS A 66 13.25 -22.81 -3.03
CA LYS A 66 11.96 -23.34 -3.47
C LYS A 66 10.90 -23.22 -2.37
N GLN A 67 11.26 -23.56 -1.13
CA GLN A 67 10.39 -23.45 0.03
C GLN A 67 9.97 -21.99 0.27
N MET A 68 10.91 -21.05 0.29
CA MET A 68 10.61 -19.61 0.46
C MET A 68 9.65 -19.10 -0.63
N LYS A 69 9.83 -19.52 -1.89
CA LYS A 69 8.91 -19.16 -2.98
C LYS A 69 7.51 -19.74 -2.76
N GLN A 70 7.41 -21.00 -2.36
CA GLN A 70 6.14 -21.64 -2.06
C GLN A 70 5.42 -20.98 -0.88
N GLU A 71 6.13 -20.67 0.21
CA GLU A 71 5.58 -19.96 1.36
C GLU A 71 5.04 -18.58 0.94
N ARG A 72 5.81 -17.83 0.13
CA ARG A 72 5.37 -16.54 -0.42
C ARG A 72 4.12 -16.68 -1.29
N GLU A 73 4.08 -17.65 -2.19
CA GLU A 73 2.91 -17.90 -3.03
C GLU A 73 1.66 -18.27 -2.21
N VAL A 74 1.84 -19.08 -1.15
CA VAL A 74 0.75 -19.42 -0.24
C VAL A 74 0.24 -18.18 0.50
N GLU A 75 1.14 -17.31 0.97
CA GLU A 75 0.72 -16.06 1.64
C GLU A 75 0.01 -15.12 0.66
N ILE A 76 0.52 -14.95 -0.56
CA ILE A 76 -0.15 -14.17 -1.61
C ILE A 76 -1.55 -14.72 -1.88
N ARG A 77 -1.71 -16.03 -2.03
CA ARG A 77 -3.04 -16.65 -2.23
C ARG A 77 -3.97 -16.42 -1.04
N LYS A 78 -3.47 -16.49 0.19
CA LYS A 78 -4.27 -16.19 1.38
C LYS A 78 -4.70 -14.74 1.39
N ASP A 79 -3.81 -13.83 1.02
CA ASP A 79 -4.12 -12.40 0.92
C ASP A 79 -5.14 -12.13 -0.18
N GLU A 80 -5.00 -12.74 -1.36
CA GLU A 80 -5.99 -12.69 -2.44
C GLU A 80 -7.35 -13.23 -2.00
N GLN A 81 -7.39 -14.34 -1.26
CA GLN A 81 -8.64 -14.90 -0.70
C GLN A 81 -9.26 -14.00 0.38
N ARG A 82 -8.43 -13.29 1.18
CA ARG A 82 -8.89 -12.32 2.18
C ARG A 82 -9.50 -11.08 1.53
N VAL A 83 -9.03 -10.70 0.33
CA VAL A 83 -9.61 -9.60 -0.45
C VAL A 83 -10.83 -10.11 -1.19
N GLN A 84 -11.99 -10.19 -0.52
CA GLN A 84 -13.23 -10.48 -1.24
C GLN A 84 -13.49 -9.39 -2.31
N PRO A 85 -13.71 -9.78 -3.58
CA PRO A 85 -14.03 -8.82 -4.63
C PRO A 85 -15.37 -8.17 -4.31
N GLY A 86 -15.33 -6.90 -3.91
CA GLY A 86 -16.52 -6.11 -3.57
C GLY A 86 -16.58 -5.59 -2.13
N SER A 87 -15.76 -6.09 -1.21
CA SER A 87 -15.74 -5.60 0.18
C SER A 87 -14.66 -4.54 0.44
N LEU A 88 -14.37 -3.68 -0.55
CA LEU A 88 -13.41 -2.59 -0.34
C LEU A 88 -14.08 -1.56 0.57
N TYR A 89 -13.56 -1.42 1.80
CA TYR A 89 -14.03 -0.39 2.71
C TYR A 89 -13.46 0.94 2.23
N ILE A 90 -14.28 1.80 1.64
CA ILE A 90 -13.84 3.11 1.14
C ILE A 90 -14.07 4.16 2.23
N CYS A 91 -13.14 5.11 2.37
CA CYS A 91 -13.33 6.30 3.19
C CYS A 91 -14.57 7.06 2.72
N ALA A 92 -15.52 7.32 3.62
CA ALA A 92 -16.80 7.95 3.30
C ALA A 92 -16.69 9.43 2.90
N GLU A 93 -15.58 10.09 3.22
CA GLU A 93 -15.34 11.46 2.78
C GLU A 93 -15.21 11.54 1.25
N PRO A 94 -15.98 12.44 0.59
CA PRO A 94 -15.82 12.72 -0.83
C PRO A 94 -14.38 13.09 -1.21
N GLY A 95 -13.84 12.44 -2.25
CA GLY A 95 -12.51 12.74 -2.80
C GLY A 95 -11.34 12.02 -2.13
N CYS A 96 -11.45 11.57 -0.88
CA CYS A 96 -10.38 10.87 -0.17
C CYS A 96 -9.99 9.55 -0.86
N LYS A 97 -10.99 8.72 -1.22
CA LYS A 97 -10.86 7.43 -1.94
C LYS A 97 -9.81 6.44 -1.38
N ILE A 98 -9.38 6.59 -0.12
CA ILE A 98 -8.57 5.57 0.54
C ILE A 98 -9.45 4.36 0.80
N GLN A 99 -8.96 3.19 0.43
CA GLN A 99 -9.63 1.92 0.65
C GLN A 99 -8.90 1.12 1.74
N GLY A 100 -9.64 0.40 2.57
CA GLY A 100 -9.13 -0.55 3.54
C GLY A 100 -9.33 -1.98 3.05
N VAL A 101 -8.29 -2.82 3.17
CA VAL A 101 -8.40 -4.25 2.83
C VAL A 101 -9.34 -4.97 3.79
N HIS A 102 -9.33 -4.55 5.07
CA HIS A 102 -10.17 -5.13 6.13
C HIS A 102 -11.08 -4.08 6.75
N LYS A 103 -12.15 -4.52 7.42
CA LYS A 103 -13.04 -3.65 8.21
C LYS A 103 -12.25 -2.77 9.18
N SER A 104 -11.24 -3.34 9.83
CA SER A 104 -10.39 -2.65 10.81
C SER A 104 -9.44 -1.61 10.23
N ALA A 105 -9.24 -1.58 8.90
CA ALA A 105 -8.30 -0.64 8.29
C ALA A 105 -8.79 0.82 8.28
N LEU A 106 -10.11 1.01 8.43
CA LEU A 106 -10.76 2.31 8.56
C LEU A 106 -11.55 2.39 9.88
N LYS A 107 -11.54 3.56 10.51
CA LYS A 107 -12.27 3.85 11.74
C LYS A 107 -13.75 4.01 11.42
N ALA A 108 -14.61 3.19 12.02
CA ALA A 108 -16.05 3.36 11.88
C ALA A 108 -16.54 4.55 12.73
N CYS A 109 -17.65 5.19 12.32
CA CYS A 109 -18.31 6.18 13.16
C CYS A 109 -18.66 5.57 14.53
N ALA A 110 -18.34 6.30 15.61
CA ALA A 110 -18.61 5.89 16.99
C ALA A 110 -20.08 6.03 17.40
N GLY A 111 -20.94 6.60 16.54
CA GLY A 111 -22.35 6.80 16.81
C GLY A 111 -23.22 5.54 16.67
N ARG A 112 -24.53 5.72 16.93
CA ARG A 112 -25.56 4.68 16.87
C ARG A 112 -26.17 4.47 15.48
N CYS A 113 -25.45 4.83 14.41
CA CYS A 113 -25.89 4.54 13.05
C CYS A 113 -25.99 3.02 12.80
N PRO A 114 -26.97 2.57 11.99
CA PRO A 114 -27.10 1.17 11.59
C PRO A 114 -25.79 0.63 11.00
N PRO A 115 -25.43 -0.65 11.24
CA PRO A 115 -24.15 -1.21 10.81
C PRO A 115 -23.96 -1.17 9.28
N ASP A 116 -25.05 -1.29 8.51
CA ASP A 116 -25.04 -1.27 7.05
C ASP A 116 -24.82 0.13 6.46
N LEU A 117 -25.18 1.16 7.22
CA LEU A 117 -25.03 2.57 6.83
C LEU A 117 -23.93 3.28 7.63
N LYS A 118 -23.15 2.53 8.42
CA LYS A 118 -22.12 3.10 9.29
C LYS A 118 -20.90 3.50 8.44
N PRO A 119 -20.65 4.81 8.23
CA PRO A 119 -19.53 5.23 7.43
C PRO A 119 -18.22 4.90 8.13
N ARG A 120 -17.17 4.74 7.32
CA ARG A 120 -15.82 4.48 7.77
C ARG A 120 -14.89 5.57 7.24
N TYR A 121 -13.96 5.99 8.08
CA TYR A 121 -13.04 7.08 7.80
C TYR A 121 -11.60 6.62 8.00
N CYS A 122 -10.69 7.15 7.18
CA CYS A 122 -9.28 6.85 7.33
C CYS A 122 -8.63 7.65 8.47
N SER A 123 -9.18 8.81 8.85
CA SER A 123 -8.75 9.64 9.98
C SER A 123 -9.94 10.30 10.68
N ALA A 124 -9.71 10.77 11.91
CA ALA A 124 -10.73 11.52 12.67
C ALA A 124 -11.03 12.88 12.02
N GLU A 125 -10.05 13.51 11.37
CA GLU A 125 -10.22 14.76 10.62
C GLU A 125 -11.31 14.64 9.56
N TYR A 126 -11.30 13.56 8.78
CA TYR A 126 -12.34 13.33 7.76
C TYR A 126 -13.68 12.95 8.35
N GLN A 127 -13.71 12.28 9.50
CA GLN A 127 -14.97 12.07 10.21
C GLN A 127 -15.59 13.39 10.66
N LYS A 128 -14.78 14.34 11.15
CA LYS A 128 -15.24 15.68 11.53
C LYS A 128 -15.76 16.45 10.30
N LYS A 129 -15.02 16.40 9.19
CA LYS A 129 -15.42 17.07 7.93
C LYS A 129 -16.72 16.53 7.34
N ASP A 130 -16.93 15.21 7.36
CA ASP A 130 -18.17 14.57 6.89
C ASP A 130 -19.33 14.68 7.91
N TRP A 131 -19.05 15.13 9.14
CA TRP A 131 -20.02 15.10 10.24
C TRP A 131 -21.32 15.82 9.94
N PRO A 132 -21.36 17.04 9.36
CA PRO A 132 -22.62 17.74 9.07
C PRO A 132 -23.57 16.91 8.20
N ARG A 133 -23.04 16.24 7.17
CA ARG A 133 -23.79 15.34 6.29
C ARG A 133 -24.20 14.05 6.99
N HIS A 134 -23.27 13.41 7.70
CA HIS A 134 -23.54 12.13 8.36
C HIS A 134 -24.48 12.26 9.57
N LYS A 135 -24.49 13.40 10.27
CA LYS A 135 -25.23 13.63 11.52
C LYS A 135 -26.73 13.34 11.38
N VAL A 136 -27.33 13.62 10.22
CA VAL A 136 -28.75 13.36 9.94
C VAL A 136 -29.06 11.86 10.02
N LEU A 137 -28.16 11.02 9.53
CA LEU A 137 -28.27 9.55 9.57
C LEU A 137 -27.85 8.99 10.93
N CYS A 138 -26.81 9.58 11.54
CA CYS A 138 -26.21 9.10 12.79
C CYS A 138 -27.13 9.24 14.00
N LYS A 139 -27.81 10.39 14.14
CA LYS A 139 -28.67 10.67 15.29
C LYS A 139 -29.94 9.84 15.32
N ARG A 140 -30.43 9.41 14.16
CA ARG A 140 -31.77 8.83 14.06
C ARG A 140 -31.84 7.45 14.69
N GLY A 141 -30.81 6.59 14.59
CA GLY A 141 -30.87 5.22 15.14
C GLY A 141 -32.15 4.45 14.77
N GLN A 142 -32.88 4.91 13.76
CA GLN A 142 -34.27 4.57 13.50
C GLN A 142 -34.29 3.46 12.44
N SER A 143 -35.11 2.47 12.72
CA SER A 143 -35.46 1.35 11.86
C SER A 143 -35.80 1.80 10.43
N ASP A 144 -35.57 0.91 9.47
CA ASP A 144 -35.58 1.10 8.01
C ASP A 144 -36.76 1.93 7.45
N THR A 145 -37.90 1.97 8.16
CA THR A 145 -39.12 2.66 7.74
C THR A 145 -39.01 4.20 7.63
N GLN A 146 -38.03 4.86 8.25
CA GLN A 146 -37.89 6.33 8.21
C GLN A 146 -36.78 6.84 7.28
N LEU A 147 -36.00 5.95 6.67
CA LEU A 147 -34.84 6.32 5.84
C LEU A 147 -35.26 6.88 4.48
N ALA A 148 -36.33 6.35 3.89
CA ALA A 148 -36.83 6.77 2.57
C ALA A 148 -37.30 8.23 2.54
N GLY A 149 -37.89 8.73 3.63
CA GLY A 149 -38.33 10.14 3.71
C GLY A 149 -37.18 11.14 3.87
N ALA A 150 -36.07 10.74 4.49
CA ALA A 150 -34.92 11.61 4.71
C ALA A 150 -34.05 11.80 3.46
N LEU A 151 -33.94 10.77 2.62
CA LEU A 151 -33.18 10.83 1.36
C LEU A 151 -33.79 11.83 0.36
N ASN A 152 -35.12 11.93 0.31
CA ASN A 152 -35.79 12.90 -0.57
C ASN A 152 -35.62 14.34 -0.10
N SER A 153 -35.45 14.58 1.20
CA SER A 153 -35.23 15.93 1.75
C SER A 153 -33.79 16.44 1.55
N PHE A 154 -32.84 15.58 1.16
CA PHE A 154 -31.42 15.93 1.00
C PHE A 154 -31.06 16.39 -0.43
N LEU A 155 -31.94 16.19 -1.41
CA LEU A 155 -31.73 16.62 -2.79
C LEU A 155 -32.18 18.07 -3.05
N GLU A 156 -32.74 18.76 -2.05
CA GLU A 156 -33.01 20.20 -2.16
C GLU A 156 -31.74 21.00 -1.87
N PRO A 157 -31.36 21.98 -2.72
CA PRO A 157 -30.21 22.83 -2.49
C PRO A 157 -30.44 23.63 -1.20
N ALA A 158 -29.61 23.40 -0.19
CA ALA A 158 -29.63 24.19 1.02
C ALA A 158 -29.04 25.57 0.72
N ASP A 159 -29.87 26.61 0.86
CA ASP A 159 -29.44 28.00 0.85
C ASP A 159 -28.38 28.24 1.93
N GLU A 160 -27.35 29.00 1.54
CA GLU A 160 -26.13 29.24 2.29
C GLU A 160 -26.40 29.93 3.63
N ALA A 161 -26.27 29.19 4.73
CA ALA A 161 -26.27 29.74 6.08
C ALA A 161 -24.82 29.92 6.57
N ASN A 162 -24.41 31.18 6.66
CA ASN A 162 -23.23 31.66 7.38
C ASN A 162 -23.20 31.07 8.80
N GLY A 163 -22.14 30.33 9.12
CA GLY A 163 -21.82 29.89 10.46
C GLY A 163 -20.35 30.17 10.72
N ASP A 164 -20.08 31.19 11.53
CA ASP A 164 -18.76 31.55 12.02
C ASP A 164 -18.18 30.37 12.82
N GLU A 165 -17.14 29.74 12.27
CA GLU A 165 -16.45 28.60 12.86
C GLU A 165 -15.29 29.14 13.71
N GLU A 166 -15.51 29.18 15.03
CA GLU A 166 -14.52 29.60 16.02
C GLU A 166 -13.38 28.58 16.09
N ALA A 167 -12.19 28.98 15.64
CA ALA A 167 -10.99 28.17 15.58
C ALA A 167 -10.46 27.86 16.99
N SER A 168 -10.64 26.62 17.45
CA SER A 168 -9.95 26.11 18.64
C SER A 168 -8.52 25.74 18.25
N GLU A 169 -7.55 26.53 18.70
CA GLU A 169 -6.12 26.20 18.63
C GLU A 169 -5.83 24.99 19.52
N GLU A 170 -5.53 23.83 18.92
CA GLU A 170 -4.97 22.70 19.67
C GLU A 170 -3.47 22.93 19.91
N PRO A 171 -2.96 22.63 21.12
CA PRO A 171 -1.57 22.84 21.46
C PRO A 171 -0.66 21.91 20.64
N GLU A 172 0.29 22.51 19.91
CA GLU A 172 1.40 21.82 19.27
C GLU A 172 2.31 21.18 20.33
N GLU A 173 2.02 19.93 20.71
CA GLU A 173 2.98 19.10 21.42
C GLU A 173 4.18 18.81 20.52
N GLN A 174 5.25 19.58 20.71
CA GLN A 174 6.59 19.33 20.20
C GLN A 174 7.17 18.07 20.86
N GLN A 175 6.67 16.89 20.48
CA GLN A 175 7.31 15.62 20.79
C GLN A 175 8.51 15.42 19.85
N LEU A 176 9.67 15.89 20.29
CA LEU A 176 11.00 15.48 19.80
C LEU A 176 11.15 13.98 20.03
N MET A 177 10.74 13.17 19.05
CA MET A 177 10.81 11.72 19.13
C MET A 177 12.14 11.21 18.60
N ASP A 178 12.79 10.39 19.43
CA ASP A 178 13.99 9.62 19.15
C ASP A 178 13.79 8.75 17.89
N LEU A 179 14.34 9.19 16.74
CA LEU A 179 14.09 8.58 15.42
C LEU A 179 14.77 7.22 15.21
N ASN A 180 15.56 6.74 16.18
CA ASN A 180 16.47 5.63 15.94
C ASN A 180 15.92 4.23 16.29
N ASN A 181 14.70 4.12 16.85
CA ASN A 181 14.18 2.79 17.21
C ASN A 181 12.65 2.64 17.20
N ILE A 182 11.94 3.39 16.36
CA ILE A 182 10.51 3.15 16.17
C ILE A 182 10.36 1.90 15.29
N GLU A 183 10.31 0.72 15.91
CA GLU A 183 9.76 -0.47 15.27
C GLU A 183 8.32 -0.15 14.86
N ARG A 184 8.14 0.26 13.60
CA ARG A 184 6.82 0.50 13.03
C ARG A 184 6.14 -0.86 12.92
N THR A 185 5.37 -1.23 13.93
CA THR A 185 4.49 -2.39 13.85
C THR A 185 3.63 -2.24 12.60
N PRO A 186 3.60 -3.22 11.69
CA PRO A 186 2.82 -3.14 10.47
C PRO A 186 1.37 -2.80 10.81
N GLY A 187 0.89 -1.65 10.30
CA GLY A 187 -0.48 -1.24 10.45
C GLY A 187 -1.43 -1.99 9.51
N PRO A 188 -2.73 -1.73 9.60
CA PRO A 188 -3.70 -2.31 8.68
C PRO A 188 -3.37 -1.95 7.22
N ALA A 189 -3.50 -2.92 6.32
CA ALA A 189 -3.29 -2.70 4.90
C ALA A 189 -4.32 -1.70 4.33
N ARG A 190 -3.79 -0.66 3.68
CA ARG A 190 -4.55 0.40 3.01
C ARG A 190 -4.19 0.42 1.54
N ILE A 191 -5.15 0.80 0.72
CA ILE A 191 -5.03 0.83 -0.73
C ILE A 191 -5.44 2.22 -1.22
N ILE A 192 -4.67 2.75 -2.16
CA ILE A 192 -5.04 3.91 -2.96
C ILE A 192 -5.05 3.50 -4.43
N GLU A 193 -6.00 4.07 -5.16
CA GLU A 193 -6.08 3.98 -6.61
C GLU A 193 -5.73 5.35 -7.20
N ILE A 194 -4.74 5.34 -8.09
CA ILE A 194 -4.28 6.53 -8.78
C ILE A 194 -4.53 6.29 -10.28
N PRO A 195 -5.48 7.00 -10.91
CA PRO A 195 -5.71 6.88 -12.35
C PRO A 195 -4.48 7.39 -13.10
N ASP A 196 -3.91 6.55 -13.97
CA ASP A 196 -2.85 6.95 -14.88
C ASP A 196 -3.47 7.74 -16.04
N ALA A 197 -3.12 9.03 -16.10
CA ALA A 197 -3.60 9.93 -17.13
C ALA A 197 -3.19 9.53 -18.55
N ARG A 198 -2.10 8.76 -18.72
CA ARG A 198 -1.54 8.44 -20.04
C ARG A 198 -2.11 7.19 -20.67
N ARG A 199 -2.42 6.18 -19.86
CA ARG A 199 -2.79 4.84 -20.34
C ARG A 199 -4.23 4.45 -20.07
N GLY A 200 -4.96 5.24 -19.27
CA GLY A 200 -6.26 4.84 -18.75
C GLY A 200 -6.17 3.65 -17.77
N GLU A 201 -4.96 3.23 -17.39
CA GLU A 201 -4.71 2.20 -16.40
C GLU A 201 -4.87 2.78 -14.99
N ILE A 202 -5.32 1.98 -14.02
CA ILE A 202 -5.41 2.40 -12.62
C ILE A 202 -4.22 1.81 -11.87
N LEU A 203 -3.32 2.67 -11.38
CA LEU A 203 -2.24 2.25 -10.52
C LEU A 203 -2.78 2.01 -9.10
N ARG A 204 -2.79 0.75 -8.69
CA ARG A 204 -3.20 0.34 -7.34
C ARG A 204 -1.98 0.18 -6.45
N ILE A 205 -1.93 0.91 -5.34
CA ILE A 205 -0.82 0.86 -4.38
C ILE A 205 -1.37 0.41 -3.03
N SER A 206 -0.82 -0.66 -2.49
CA SER A 206 -1.13 -1.17 -1.15
C SER A 206 0.04 -0.93 -0.19
N SER A 207 -0.25 -0.44 1.02
CA SER A 207 0.76 -0.26 2.07
C SER A 207 0.20 -0.61 3.44
N THR A 208 1.01 -1.28 4.26
CA THR A 208 0.77 -1.54 5.69
C THR A 208 1.53 -0.57 6.60
N THR A 209 2.54 0.11 6.06
CA THR A 209 3.47 0.96 6.83
C THR A 209 3.20 2.46 6.68
N MET A 210 2.47 2.87 5.64
CA MET A 210 2.09 4.26 5.44
C MET A 210 0.79 4.60 6.18
N SER A 211 0.81 5.72 6.88
CA SER A 211 -0.37 6.34 7.47
C SER A 211 -1.34 6.79 6.36
N PRO A 212 -2.63 6.96 6.69
CA PRO A 212 -3.61 7.53 5.76
C PRO A 212 -3.20 8.88 5.19
N ARG A 213 -2.56 9.72 6.00
CA ARG A 213 -2.09 11.05 5.57
C ARG A 213 -0.98 10.93 4.54
N GLU A 214 0.01 10.07 4.78
CA GLU A 214 1.09 9.80 3.82
C GLU A 214 0.56 9.22 2.50
N MET A 215 -0.39 8.28 2.55
CA MET A 215 -1.01 7.71 1.34
C MET A 215 -1.74 8.75 0.50
N ARG A 216 -2.40 9.73 1.12
CA ARG A 216 -3.03 10.86 0.41
C ARG A 216 -2.01 11.78 -0.22
N ASN A 217 -1.03 12.22 0.57
CA ASN A 217 0.05 13.08 0.08
C ASN A 217 0.76 12.43 -1.10
N PHE A 218 1.01 11.11 -1.03
CA PHE A 218 1.58 10.34 -2.12
C PHE A 218 0.67 10.34 -3.36
N ARG A 219 -0.63 10.05 -3.20
CA ARG A 219 -1.62 10.08 -4.29
C ARG A 219 -1.68 11.44 -4.97
N GLU A 220 -1.77 12.51 -4.19
CA GLU A 220 -1.83 13.89 -4.67
C GLU A 220 -0.54 14.29 -5.39
N HIS A 221 0.62 13.92 -4.85
CA HIS A 221 1.91 14.16 -5.47
C HIS A 221 2.03 13.46 -6.84
N MET A 222 1.60 12.20 -6.92
CA MET A 222 1.58 11.44 -8.18
C MET A 222 0.62 12.06 -9.20
N MET A 223 -0.59 12.45 -8.78
CA MET A 223 -1.55 13.14 -9.65
C MET A 223 -1.00 14.46 -10.19
N LYS A 224 -0.38 15.28 -9.32
CA LYS A 224 0.22 16.56 -9.71
C LYS A 224 1.36 16.36 -10.71
N ARG A 225 2.22 15.36 -10.49
CA ARG A 225 3.32 15.02 -11.40
C ARG A 225 2.81 14.62 -12.78
N TRP A 226 1.72 13.85 -12.85
CA TRP A 226 1.14 13.46 -14.14
C TRP A 226 0.48 14.61 -14.89
N GLN A 227 -0.17 15.54 -14.18
CA GLN A 227 -0.74 16.74 -14.80
C GLN A 227 0.33 17.71 -15.34
N GLY A 228 1.48 17.79 -14.68
CA GLY A 228 2.57 18.70 -15.06
C GLY A 228 3.51 18.16 -16.13
N THR A 229 3.37 16.91 -16.57
CA THR A 229 4.26 16.36 -17.61
C THR A 229 3.57 16.52 -18.98
N PRO A 230 3.97 17.51 -19.81
CA PRO A 230 3.37 17.69 -21.13
C PRO A 230 3.44 16.37 -21.92
N SER A 231 2.36 16.08 -22.64
CA SER A 231 2.28 14.86 -23.43
C SER A 231 3.40 14.89 -24.48
N ALA A 232 4.24 13.86 -24.52
CA ALA A 232 5.35 13.80 -25.49
C ALA A 232 4.87 13.75 -26.95
N GLN A 233 3.56 13.65 -27.18
CA GLN A 233 2.95 13.68 -28.51
C GLN A 233 2.84 15.10 -29.10
N GLU A 234 3.02 16.16 -28.30
CA GLU A 234 2.89 17.55 -28.78
C GLU A 234 4.23 18.16 -29.24
N GLN A 235 5.35 17.43 -29.13
CA GLN A 235 6.68 17.89 -29.57
C GLN A 235 7.10 17.40 -30.96
N GLN A 236 6.23 16.70 -31.70
CA GLN A 236 6.51 16.22 -33.07
C GLN A 236 5.73 16.96 -34.17
N ALA A 237 5.07 18.06 -33.82
CA ALA A 237 4.32 18.89 -34.77
C ALA A 237 4.89 20.32 -34.82
N ASP A 238 6.15 20.45 -35.21
CA ASP A 238 6.63 21.68 -35.85
C ASP A 238 7.73 21.30 -36.86
N PRO A 239 7.47 21.40 -38.18
CA PRO A 239 8.43 21.12 -39.25
C PRO A 239 9.46 22.24 -39.46
#